data_AF-A0A524KAD1-F1
#
_entry.id   AF-A0A524KAD1-F1
#
_cell.length_a   1.000
_cell.length_b   1.000
_cell.length_c   1.000
_cell.angle_alpha   90.00
_cell.angle_beta   90.00
_cell.angle_gamma   90.00
#
_symmetry.space_group_name_H-M   'P 1'
#
loop_
_entity.id
_entity.type
_entity.pdbx_description
1 polymer ?
#
loop_
_entity_poly.entity_id
_entity_poly.type
_entity_poly.pdbx_seq_one_letter_code
_entity_poly.pdbx_strand_id
1 'polypeptide(L)'
;MKDAKHTLNELLVYLFNHILFLEEKNLKDKGIRLSMTEVHTLENIEKSTTKTMTDIAKLQMVTQGTLTVAVNRLVKKGFVWRQRDKADKRVIRLELTPVAKEVLKVHDRFHDSMIDSLISEMHVDDDTNLMIALERIKEYFNKL
;
A
#
# COMPACT_ATOMS: atom_id res chain seq x y z
N MET A 1 9.27 22.01 -24.06
CA MET A 1 8.62 22.19 -22.73
C MET A 1 7.21 21.61 -22.64
N LYS A 2 6.33 21.75 -23.65
CA LYS A 2 5.04 21.02 -23.68
C LYS A 2 5.22 19.49 -23.67
N ASP A 3 6.26 18.99 -24.36
CA ASP A 3 6.53 17.54 -24.45
C ASP A 3 6.89 16.92 -23.10
N ALA A 4 7.89 17.44 -22.38
CA ALA A 4 8.33 16.84 -21.11
C ALA A 4 7.20 16.72 -20.07
N LYS A 5 6.36 17.76 -19.91
CA LYS A 5 5.21 17.71 -18.98
C LYS A 5 4.19 16.66 -19.43
N HIS A 6 3.89 16.60 -20.72
CA HIS A 6 2.96 15.63 -21.28
C HIS A 6 3.48 14.20 -21.12
N THR A 7 4.74 13.94 -21.48
CA THR A 7 5.41 12.65 -21.31
C THR A 7 5.43 12.22 -19.84
N LEU A 8 5.76 13.12 -18.90
CA LEU A 8 5.73 12.80 -17.47
C LEU A 8 4.33 12.43 -16.98
N ASN A 9 3.30 13.14 -17.44
CA ASN A 9 1.92 12.80 -17.11
C ASN A 9 1.53 11.43 -17.67
N GLU A 10 1.83 11.16 -18.94
CA GLU A 10 1.55 9.85 -19.55
C GLU A 10 2.29 8.72 -18.84
N LEU A 11 3.57 8.93 -18.51
CA LEU A 11 4.39 7.94 -17.80
C LEU A 11 3.84 7.67 -16.40
N LEU A 12 3.52 8.70 -15.61
CA LEU A 12 2.98 8.52 -14.27
C LEU A 12 1.63 7.79 -14.28
N VAL A 13 0.73 8.18 -15.19
CA VAL A 13 -0.58 7.52 -15.35
C VAL A 13 -0.41 6.08 -15.84
N TYR A 14 0.48 5.84 -16.80
CA TYR A 14 0.78 4.51 -17.30
C TYR A 14 1.33 3.61 -16.19
N LEU A 15 2.35 4.06 -15.46
CA LEU A 15 2.98 3.31 -14.39
C LEU A 15 2.00 2.99 -13.27
N PHE A 16 1.23 3.98 -12.79
CA PHE A 16 0.25 3.76 -11.72
C PHE A 16 -0.76 2.66 -12.08
N ASN A 17 -1.33 2.73 -13.29
CA ASN A 17 -2.30 1.73 -13.75
C ASN A 17 -1.66 0.36 -13.98
N HIS A 18 -0.44 0.31 -14.53
CA HIS A 18 0.25 -0.96 -14.80
C HIS A 18 0.73 -1.64 -13.52
N ILE A 19 1.26 -0.89 -12.56
CA ILE A 19 1.68 -1.42 -11.25
C ILE A 19 0.47 -2.08 -10.57
N LEU A 20 -0.65 -1.36 -10.44
CA LEU A 20 -1.86 -1.90 -9.82
C LEU A 20 -2.36 -3.17 -10.52
N PHE A 21 -2.39 -3.17 -11.86
CA PHE A 21 -2.86 -4.32 -12.63
C PHE A 21 -1.93 -5.54 -12.49
N LEU A 22 -0.62 -5.34 -12.66
CA LEU A 22 0.38 -6.41 -12.63
C LEU A 22 0.53 -6.99 -11.23
N GLU A 23 0.46 -6.15 -10.19
CA GLU A 23 0.50 -6.58 -8.81
C GLU A 23 -0.72 -7.43 -8.46
N GLU A 24 -1.93 -6.97 -8.83
CA GLU A 24 -3.15 -7.75 -8.61
C GLU A 24 -3.12 -9.08 -9.36
N LYS A 25 -2.58 -9.08 -10.59
CA LYS A 25 -2.37 -10.31 -11.36
C LYS A 25 -1.38 -11.26 -10.66
N ASN A 26 -0.22 -10.75 -10.21
CA ASN A 26 0.80 -11.54 -9.50
C ASN A 26 0.22 -12.22 -8.24
N LEU A 27 -0.62 -11.51 -7.48
CA LEU A 27 -1.34 -12.10 -6.34
C LEU A 27 -2.29 -13.22 -6.79
N LYS A 28 -3.09 -12.98 -7.84
CA LYS A 28 -4.05 -13.98 -8.36
C LYS A 28 -3.36 -15.25 -8.86
N ASP A 29 -2.24 -15.10 -9.57
CA ASP A 29 -1.44 -16.21 -10.10
C ASP A 29 -0.85 -17.06 -8.97
N LYS A 30 -0.55 -16.46 -7.82
CA LYS A 30 -0.14 -17.15 -6.58
C LYS A 30 -1.31 -17.67 -5.74
N GLY A 31 -2.53 -17.69 -6.30
CA GLY A 31 -3.72 -18.23 -5.64
C GLY A 31 -4.38 -17.30 -4.62
N ILE A 32 -3.91 -16.06 -4.47
CA ILE A 32 -4.48 -15.11 -3.51
C ILE A 32 -5.76 -14.51 -4.12
N ARG A 33 -6.82 -14.43 -3.31
CA ARG A 33 -8.16 -13.95 -3.73
C ARG A 33 -8.59 -12.72 -2.90
N LEU A 34 -7.70 -11.74 -2.86
CA LEU A 34 -7.93 -10.42 -2.27
C LEU A 34 -7.88 -9.37 -3.38
N SER A 35 -8.69 -8.32 -3.24
CA SER A 35 -8.54 -7.14 -4.11
C SER A 35 -7.33 -6.31 -3.69
N MET A 36 -6.83 -5.46 -4.57
CA MET A 36 -5.69 -4.62 -4.21
C MET A 36 -5.99 -3.66 -3.05
N THR A 37 -7.21 -3.13 -2.99
CA THR A 37 -7.66 -2.34 -1.83
C THR A 37 -7.63 -3.12 -0.52
N GLU A 38 -7.99 -4.41 -0.55
CA GLU A 38 -7.93 -5.27 0.64
C GLU A 38 -6.47 -5.50 1.08
N VAL A 39 -5.55 -5.69 0.14
CA VAL A 39 -4.12 -5.86 0.41
C VAL A 39 -3.51 -4.58 0.99
N HIS A 40 -3.78 -3.41 0.39
CA HIS A 40 -3.35 -2.12 0.95
C HIS A 40 -3.98 -1.84 2.33
N THR A 41 -5.19 -2.34 2.62
CA THR A 41 -5.72 -2.28 3.99
C THR A 41 -4.91 -3.16 4.95
N LEU A 42 -4.47 -4.35 4.55
CA LEU A 42 -3.56 -5.18 5.37
C LEU A 42 -2.23 -4.47 5.61
N GLU A 43 -1.66 -3.87 4.57
CA GLU A 43 -0.42 -3.10 4.64
C GLU A 43 -0.54 -1.91 5.61
N ASN A 44 -1.64 -1.14 5.53
CA ASN A 44 -1.91 -0.03 6.45
C ASN A 44 -2.16 -0.49 7.89
N ILE A 45 -2.74 -1.68 8.10
CA ILE A 45 -2.80 -2.31 9.43
C ILE A 45 -1.37 -2.59 9.92
N GLU A 46 -0.49 -3.12 9.08
CA GLU A 46 0.91 -3.41 9.45
C GLU A 46 1.70 -2.14 9.77
N LYS A 47 1.55 -1.07 8.96
CA LYS A 47 2.22 0.23 9.15
C LYS A 47 1.67 1.05 10.32
N SER A 48 0.40 0.84 10.70
CA SER A 48 -0.23 1.60 11.80
C SER A 48 0.50 1.37 13.12
N THR A 49 0.87 2.47 13.78
CA THR A 49 1.53 2.45 15.08
C THR A 49 0.56 2.05 16.18
N THR A 50 -0.68 2.55 16.13
CA THR A 50 -1.68 2.27 17.17
C THR A 50 -2.54 1.05 16.87
N LYS A 51 -2.55 0.57 15.62
CA LYS A 51 -3.44 -0.51 15.15
C LYS A 51 -4.94 -0.21 15.33
N THR A 52 -5.32 1.06 15.52
CA THR A 52 -6.72 1.46 15.71
C THR A 52 -7.39 1.81 14.40
N MET A 53 -8.72 1.66 14.32
CA MET A 53 -9.51 2.06 13.14
C MET A 53 -9.27 3.52 12.75
N THR A 54 -9.14 4.43 13.72
CA THR A 54 -8.89 5.85 13.46
C THR A 54 -7.57 6.09 12.75
N ASP A 55 -6.51 5.45 13.24
CA ASP A 55 -5.15 5.61 12.69
C ASP A 55 -5.05 4.99 11.30
N ILE A 56 -5.57 3.78 11.13
CA ILE A 56 -5.56 3.08 9.84
C ILE A 56 -6.40 3.83 8.80
N ALA A 57 -7.54 4.42 9.19
CA ALA A 57 -8.37 5.20 8.27
C ALA A 57 -7.64 6.46 7.79
N LYS A 58 -6.85 7.10 8.68
CA LYS A 58 -5.99 8.22 8.32
C LYS A 58 -4.89 7.80 7.36
N LEU A 59 -4.17 6.70 7.64
CA LEU A 59 -3.14 6.17 6.75
C LEU A 59 -3.68 5.82 5.36
N GLN A 60 -4.89 5.24 5.31
CA GLN A 60 -5.55 4.86 4.08
C GLN A 60 -6.29 6.04 3.39
N MET A 61 -6.33 7.22 4.00
CA MET A 61 -7.03 8.41 3.50
C MET A 61 -8.52 8.16 3.17
N VAL A 62 -9.22 7.40 4.02
CA VAL A 62 -10.66 7.12 3.89
C VAL A 62 -11.42 7.43 5.16
N THR A 63 -12.75 7.50 5.08
CA THR A 63 -13.58 7.62 6.28
C THR A 63 -13.51 6.32 7.11
N GLN A 64 -13.74 6.43 8.42
CA GLN A 64 -13.84 5.24 9.27
C GLN A 64 -14.97 4.28 8.85
N GLY A 65 -16.05 4.81 8.28
CA GLY A 65 -17.14 3.99 7.74
C GLY A 65 -16.67 3.11 6.59
N THR A 66 -15.95 3.69 5.62
CA THR A 66 -15.34 2.95 4.50
C THR A 66 -14.36 1.88 5.00
N LEU A 67 -13.45 2.26 5.92
CA LEU A 67 -12.51 1.31 6.47
C LEU A 67 -13.22 0.17 7.23
N THR A 68 -14.30 0.46 7.96
CA THR A 68 -15.07 -0.54 8.69
C THR A 68 -15.60 -1.62 7.77
N VAL A 69 -16.11 -1.24 6.59
CA VAL A 69 -16.57 -2.19 5.58
C VAL A 69 -15.42 -3.08 5.08
N ALA A 70 -14.27 -2.48 4.75
CA ALA A 70 -13.10 -3.22 4.30
C ALA A 70 -12.58 -4.21 5.36
N VAL A 71 -12.39 -3.74 6.59
CA VAL A 71 -11.92 -4.57 7.71
C VAL A 71 -12.91 -5.68 8.04
N ASN A 72 -14.23 -5.42 8.01
CA ASN A 72 -15.23 -6.48 8.22
C ASN A 72 -15.10 -7.60 7.20
N ARG A 73 -14.83 -7.28 5.93
CA ARG A 73 -14.57 -8.30 4.88
C ARG A 73 -13.30 -9.09 5.18
N LEU A 74 -12.22 -8.41 5.54
CA LEU A 74 -10.93 -9.05 5.88
C LEU A 74 -11.02 -9.95 7.12
N VAL A 75 -11.77 -9.54 8.15
CA VAL A 75 -12.05 -10.37 9.33
C VAL A 75 -12.86 -11.61 8.93
N LYS A 76 -13.92 -11.44 8.13
CA LYS A 76 -14.74 -12.57 7.64
C LYS A 76 -13.92 -13.55 6.79
N LYS A 77 -12.97 -13.04 6.01
CA LYS A 77 -12.03 -13.84 5.20
C LYS A 77 -10.88 -14.44 6.02
N GLY A 78 -10.76 -14.13 7.31
CA GLY A 78 -9.75 -14.69 8.21
C GLY A 78 -8.37 -14.04 8.12
N PHE A 79 -8.24 -12.86 7.51
CA PHE A 79 -6.95 -12.16 7.37
C PHE A 79 -6.64 -11.22 8.53
N VAL A 80 -7.66 -10.73 9.23
CA VAL A 80 -7.53 -9.76 10.33
C VAL A 80 -8.25 -10.26 11.58
N TRP A 81 -7.65 -10.04 12.74
CA TRP A 81 -8.27 -10.19 14.05
C TRP A 81 -8.57 -8.84 14.69
N ARG A 82 -9.59 -8.83 15.54
CA ARG A 82 -9.91 -7.70 16.43
C ARG A 82 -9.58 -8.11 17.85
N GLN A 83 -8.68 -7.37 18.47
CA GLN A 83 -8.29 -7.59 19.85
C GLN A 83 -8.72 -6.40 20.71
N ARG A 84 -9.31 -6.67 21.86
CA ARG A 84 -9.48 -5.65 22.89
C ARG A 84 -8.12 -5.34 23.48
N ASP A 85 -7.80 -4.07 23.61
CA ASP A 85 -6.57 -3.66 24.26
C ASP A 85 -6.52 -4.17 25.71
N LYS A 86 -5.32 -4.59 26.13
CA LYS A 86 -5.12 -5.21 27.45
C LYS A 86 -5.23 -4.19 28.59
N ALA A 87 -4.87 -2.93 28.35
CA ALA A 87 -4.90 -1.85 29.33
C ALA A 87 -6.26 -1.12 29.33
N ASP A 88 -6.86 -0.87 28.16
CA ASP A 88 -8.20 -0.29 28.04
C ASP A 88 -9.11 -1.14 27.14
N LYS A 89 -9.97 -1.96 27.76
CA LYS A 89 -10.90 -2.87 27.05
C LYS A 89 -11.92 -2.16 26.13
N ARG A 90 -12.03 -0.84 26.19
CA ARG A 90 -12.85 -0.02 25.26
C ARG A 90 -12.16 0.18 23.92
N VAL A 91 -10.83 0.08 23.88
CA VAL A 91 -10.04 0.22 22.65
C VAL A 91 -9.99 -1.12 21.92
N ILE A 92 -10.28 -1.08 20.62
CA ILE A 92 -10.10 -2.21 19.71
C ILE A 92 -8.89 -1.95 18.81
N ARG A 93 -8.00 -2.95 18.75
CA ARG A 93 -6.85 -2.98 17.86
C ARG A 93 -7.02 -4.08 16.82
N LEU A 94 -6.53 -3.81 15.61
CA LEU A 94 -6.49 -4.77 14.52
C LEU A 94 -5.14 -5.48 14.52
N GLU A 95 -5.17 -6.78 14.27
CA GLU A 95 -3.96 -7.59 14.16
C GLU A 95 -4.02 -8.44 12.90
N LEU A 96 -2.90 -8.54 12.18
CA LEU A 96 -2.79 -9.40 11.03
C LEU A 96 -2.62 -10.85 11.46
N THR A 97 -3.38 -11.74 10.82
CA THR A 97 -3.15 -13.18 10.96
C THR A 97 -1.84 -13.59 10.28
N PRO A 98 -1.27 -14.76 10.61
CA PRO A 98 -0.12 -15.30 9.88
C PRO A 98 -0.36 -15.39 8.36
N VAL A 99 -1.58 -15.76 7.94
CA VAL A 99 -1.93 -15.87 6.51
C VAL A 99 -1.90 -14.49 5.83
N ALA A 100 -2.33 -13.42 6.51
CA ALA A 100 -2.20 -12.06 5.97
C ALA A 100 -0.74 -11.63 5.80
N LYS A 101 0.15 -12.03 6.72
CA LYS A 101 1.58 -11.75 6.59
C LYS A 101 2.21 -12.44 5.38
N GLU A 102 1.78 -13.66 5.05
CA GLU A 102 2.24 -14.33 3.82
C GLU A 102 1.76 -13.61 2.54
N VAL A 103 0.56 -13.03 2.55
CA VAL A 103 0.09 -12.16 1.45
C VAL A 103 0.99 -10.93 1.33
N LEU A 104 1.29 -10.24 2.43
CA LEU A 104 2.16 -9.07 2.41
C LEU A 104 3.56 -9.40 1.88
N LYS A 105 4.15 -10.54 2.24
CA LYS A 105 5.43 -10.97 1.66
C LYS A 105 5.38 -11.13 0.14
N VAL A 106 4.24 -11.51 -0.43
CA VAL A 106 4.10 -11.60 -1.89
C VAL A 106 4.01 -10.21 -2.53
N HIS A 107 3.25 -9.31 -1.91
CA HIS A 107 3.14 -7.90 -2.28
C HIS A 107 4.50 -7.20 -2.21
N ASP A 108 5.19 -7.30 -1.07
CA ASP A 108 6.46 -6.63 -0.85
C ASP A 108 7.54 -7.10 -1.84
N ARG A 109 7.62 -8.41 -2.11
CA ARG A 109 8.53 -8.94 -3.13
C ARG A 109 8.25 -8.42 -4.55
N PHE A 110 7.00 -8.09 -4.87
CA PHE A 110 6.69 -7.49 -6.16
C PHE A 110 7.27 -6.08 -6.25
N HIS A 111 7.09 -5.27 -5.19
CA HIS A 111 7.69 -3.94 -5.10
C HIS A 111 9.22 -4.00 -5.10
N ASP A 112 9.82 -4.88 -4.30
CA ASP A 112 11.28 -5.05 -4.23
C ASP A 112 11.84 -5.38 -5.62
N SER A 113 11.27 -6.36 -6.33
CA SER A 113 11.72 -6.72 -7.68
C SER A 113 11.57 -5.59 -8.70
N MET A 114 10.52 -4.77 -8.57
CA MET A 114 10.31 -3.62 -9.44
C MET A 114 11.36 -2.54 -9.19
N ILE A 115 11.66 -2.25 -7.92
CA ILE A 115 12.69 -1.28 -7.53
C ILE A 115 14.08 -1.77 -7.90
N ASP A 116 14.41 -3.04 -7.63
CA ASP A 116 15.68 -3.66 -7.99
C ASP A 116 15.95 -3.56 -9.50
N SER A 117 14.93 -3.83 -10.32
CA SER A 117 15.03 -3.69 -11.78
C SER A 117 15.32 -2.25 -12.19
N LEU A 118 14.66 -1.27 -11.56
CA LEU A 118 14.86 0.15 -11.85
C LEU A 118 16.28 0.60 -11.52
N ILE A 119 16.78 0.26 -10.32
CA ILE A 119 18.09 0.74 -9.85
C ILE A 119 19.26 -0.03 -10.46
N SER A 120 19.05 -1.29 -10.89
CA SER A 120 20.13 -2.11 -11.48
C SER A 120 20.69 -1.56 -12.79
N GLU A 121 19.92 -0.70 -13.47
CA GLU A 121 20.28 -0.07 -14.73
C GLU A 121 20.71 1.41 -14.58
N MET A 122 20.72 1.94 -13.34
CA MET A 122 21.02 3.35 -13.05
C MET A 122 22.47 3.55 -12.55
N HIS A 123 23.05 4.71 -12.88
CA HIS A 123 24.30 5.18 -12.28
C HIS A 123 24.01 6.01 -11.01
N VAL A 124 24.97 6.08 -10.08
CA VAL A 124 24.83 6.73 -8.76
C VAL A 124 24.33 8.19 -8.84
N ASP A 125 24.70 8.93 -9.88
CA ASP A 125 24.29 10.34 -10.07
C ASP A 125 22.84 10.47 -10.59
N ASP A 126 22.30 9.45 -11.26
CA ASP A 126 20.93 9.43 -11.78
C ASP A 126 19.90 9.20 -10.65
N ASP A 127 20.29 8.42 -9.63
CA ASP A 127 19.45 8.10 -8.47
C ASP A 127 19.04 9.37 -7.70
N THR A 128 19.97 10.31 -7.52
CA THR A 128 19.73 11.51 -6.72
C THR A 128 18.68 12.42 -7.36
N ASN A 129 18.75 12.63 -8.67
CA ASN A 129 17.78 13.47 -9.38
C ASN A 129 16.38 12.83 -9.42
N LEU A 130 16.31 11.50 -9.58
CA LEU A 130 15.06 10.76 -9.54
C LEU A 130 14.40 10.86 -8.15
N MET A 131 15.18 10.66 -7.08
CA MET A 131 14.71 10.80 -5.70
C MET A 131 14.14 12.20 -5.44
N ILE A 132 14.87 13.26 -5.81
CA ILE A 132 14.41 14.65 -5.63
C ILE A 132 13.10 14.90 -6.40
N ALA A 133 12.97 14.36 -7.61
CA ALA A 133 11.74 14.52 -8.40
C ALA A 133 10.54 13.84 -7.74
N LEU A 134 10.69 12.59 -7.27
CA LEU A 134 9.64 11.85 -6.58
C LEU A 134 9.29 12.45 -5.21
N GLU A 135 10.28 12.95 -4.47
CA GLU A 135 10.06 13.66 -3.19
C GLU A 135 9.23 14.93 -3.38
N ARG A 136 9.49 15.71 -4.42
CA ARG A 136 8.68 16.91 -4.72
C ARG A 136 7.21 16.57 -5.01
N ILE A 137 6.96 15.43 -5.66
CA ILE A 137 5.58 14.94 -5.88
C ILE A 137 4.93 14.55 -4.55
N LYS A 138 5.65 13.82 -3.70
CA LYS A 138 5.18 13.47 -2.35
C LYS A 138 4.86 14.72 -1.51
N GLU A 139 5.73 15.72 -1.52
CA GLU A 139 5.50 16.99 -0.81
C GLU A 139 4.30 17.76 -1.34
N TYR A 140 4.07 17.74 -2.66
CA TYR A 140 2.89 18.34 -3.25
C TYR A 140 1.61 17.70 -2.71
N PHE A 141 1.54 16.37 -2.63
CA PHE A 141 0.37 15.68 -2.06
C PHE A 141 0.15 15.98 -0.58
N ASN A 142 1.22 16.14 0.21
CA ASN A 142 1.12 16.49 1.63
C ASN A 142 0.58 17.92 1.87
N LYS A 143 0.56 18.79 0.85
CA LYS A 143 0.04 20.16 0.93
C LYS A 143 -1.45 20.27 0.56
N LEU A 144 -2.04 19.23 -0.01
CA LEU A 144 -3.47 19.16 -0.35
C LEU A 144 -4.29 18.65 0.85
#